data_AF-A0A917AT56-F1
#
_entry.id   AF-A0A917AT56-F1
#
_cell.length_a   1.000
_cell.length_b   1.000
_cell.length_c   1.000
_cell.angle_alpha   90.00
_cell.angle_beta   90.00
_cell.angle_gamma   90.00
#
_symmetry.space_group_name_H-M   'P 1'
#
loop_
_entity.id
_entity.type
_entity.pdbx_description
1 polymer ?
#
loop_
_entity_poly.entity_id
_entity_poly.type
_entity_poly.pdbx_seq_one_letter_code
_entity_poly.pdbx_strand_id
1 'polypeptide(L)' 'MKQRKEGYDTNEISDERMGYMGQNRQFKPGQKAPNNGIYVEIGETGSGVKHPKQVHLQAGDEFPETSNHNRIWTYKRKP' A
#
# COMPACT_ATOMS: atom_id res chain seq x y z
N MET A 1 13.23 5.81 -46.46
CA MET A 1 14.31 5.76 -45.44
C MET A 1 13.84 6.54 -44.21
N LYS A 2 13.90 5.93 -43.01
CA LYS A 2 13.59 6.43 -41.63
C LYS A 2 12.10 6.75 -41.32
N GLN A 3 11.32 5.90 -40.64
CA GLN A 3 11.24 5.46 -39.21
C GLN A 3 10.76 6.51 -38.16
N ARG A 4 9.55 6.24 -37.61
CA ARG A 4 9.00 6.40 -36.23
C ARG A 4 8.99 7.82 -35.60
N LYS A 5 7.97 8.25 -34.84
CA LYS A 5 7.35 7.60 -33.67
C LYS A 5 5.90 8.07 -33.43
N GLU A 6 5.04 7.14 -33.05
CA GLU A 6 3.79 7.40 -32.32
C GLU A 6 4.12 8.01 -30.95
N GLY A 7 3.50 9.14 -30.63
CA GLY A 7 3.48 9.71 -29.28
C GLY A 7 2.09 9.50 -28.71
N TYR A 8 1.99 8.68 -27.67
CA TYR A 8 0.78 8.55 -26.87
C TYR A 8 0.58 9.82 -26.03
N ASP A 9 -0.65 10.32 -26.00
CA ASP A 9 -1.06 11.44 -25.15
C ASP A 9 -0.89 11.06 -23.68
N THR A 10 -0.04 11.77 -22.97
CA THR A 10 0.31 11.51 -21.57
C THR A 10 -0.80 11.88 -20.59
N ASN A 11 -1.94 12.41 -21.06
CA ASN A 11 -3.04 12.83 -20.20
C ASN A 11 -4.13 11.75 -19.98
N GLU A 12 -4.01 10.58 -20.61
CA GLU A 12 -4.98 9.46 -20.48
C GLU A 12 -4.51 8.35 -19.52
N ILE A 13 -3.33 8.46 -18.92
CA ILE A 13 -2.73 7.41 -18.05
C ILE A 13 -2.94 7.70 -16.54
N SER A 14 -3.54 8.84 -16.17
CA SER A 14 -3.62 9.30 -14.78
C SER A 14 -4.85 8.85 -13.99
N ASP A 15 -5.93 8.36 -14.62
CA ASP A 15 -7.19 8.16 -13.90
C ASP A 15 -7.47 6.74 -13.36
N GLU A 16 -6.77 5.69 -13.83
CA GLU A 16 -6.91 4.34 -13.24
C GLU A 16 -5.98 4.08 -12.03
N ARG A 17 -5.10 5.03 -11.67
CA ARG A 17 -4.21 4.93 -10.49
C ARG A 17 -4.61 5.80 -9.30
N MET A 18 -5.82 6.36 -9.33
CA MET A 18 -6.28 7.35 -8.33
C MET A 18 -7.53 6.93 -7.53
N GLY A 19 -7.83 5.63 -7.40
CA GLY A 19 -8.90 5.16 -6.49
C GLY A 19 -8.62 5.30 -4.97
N TYR A 20 -7.49 5.91 -4.56
CA TYR A 20 -6.98 5.82 -3.18
C TYR A 20 -6.69 7.16 -2.50
N MET A 21 -7.26 8.27 -2.95
CA MET A 21 -7.05 9.55 -2.24
C MET A 21 -8.01 9.77 -1.05
N GLY A 22 -9.00 8.89 -0.85
CA GLY A 22 -9.90 8.92 0.31
C GLY A 22 -10.02 7.61 1.10
N GLN A 23 -9.38 6.52 0.65
CA GLN A 23 -9.44 5.24 1.36
C GLN A 23 -8.35 5.17 2.43
N ASN A 24 -8.73 4.76 3.64
CA ASN A 24 -7.82 4.56 4.75
C ASN A 24 -6.74 3.52 4.36
N ARG A 25 -5.46 3.92 4.46
CA ARG A 25 -4.29 3.07 4.18
C ARG A 25 -3.58 2.58 5.44
N GLN A 26 -4.20 2.83 6.59
CA GLN A 26 -3.74 2.45 7.92
C GLN A 26 -4.71 1.42 8.47
N PHE A 27 -4.17 0.25 8.83
CA PHE A 27 -4.97 -0.89 9.23
C PHE A 27 -4.56 -1.37 10.63
N LYS A 28 -5.56 -1.65 11.47
CA LYS A 28 -5.38 -2.22 12.81
C LYS A 28 -5.37 -3.76 12.72
N PRO A 29 -4.78 -4.45 13.71
CA PRO A 29 -4.96 -5.89 13.87
C PRO A 29 -6.45 -6.30 13.79
N GLY A 30 -6.71 -7.45 13.18
CA GLY A 30 -8.06 -8.00 12.96
C GLY A 30 -8.84 -7.36 11.82
N GLN A 31 -8.41 -6.23 11.26
CA GLN A 31 -9.02 -5.72 10.03
C GLN A 31 -8.67 -6.61 8.83
N LYS A 32 -9.49 -6.58 7.79
CA LYS A 32 -9.26 -7.39 6.58
C LYS A 32 -8.43 -6.62 5.56
N ALA A 33 -7.44 -7.29 4.98
CA ALA A 33 -6.65 -6.77 3.88
C ALA A 33 -7.57 -6.51 2.66
N PRO A 34 -7.58 -5.29 2.10
CA PRO A 34 -8.47 -4.96 0.98
C PRO A 34 -7.96 -5.50 -0.37
N ASN A 35 -6.68 -5.86 -0.46
CA ASN A 35 -6.07 -6.42 -1.67
C ASN A 35 -4.87 -7.31 -1.31
N ASN A 36 -4.42 -8.08 -2.31
CA ASN A 36 -3.21 -8.89 -2.19
C ASN A 36 -1.98 -7.97 -2.15
N GLY A 37 -1.11 -8.14 -1.16
CA GLY A 37 0.08 -7.30 -1.08
C GLY A 37 0.96 -7.57 0.13
N ILE A 38 2.08 -6.85 0.14
CA ILE A 38 2.97 -6.80 1.30
C ILE A 38 2.60 -5.58 2.13
N TYR A 39 2.39 -5.81 3.42
CA TYR A 39 2.08 -4.80 4.40
C TYR A 39 3.22 -4.69 5.40
N VAL A 40 3.42 -3.50 5.96
CA VAL A 40 4.52 -3.16 6.85
C VAL A 40 4.01 -2.40 8.06
N GLU A 41 4.62 -2.67 9.23
CA GLU A 41 4.33 -1.91 10.44
C GLU A 41 4.84 -0.47 10.35
N ILE A 42 4.02 0.46 10.82
CA ILE A 42 4.37 1.86 11.08
C ILE A 42 3.82 2.26 12.46
N GLY A 43 4.27 3.41 12.97
CA GLY A 43 3.69 3.98 14.19
C GLY A 43 2.26 4.44 13.93
N GLU A 44 1.43 4.52 14.97
CA GLU A 44 0.02 4.93 14.88
C GLU A 44 -0.17 6.27 14.13
N THR A 45 0.77 7.20 14.28
CA THR A 45 0.76 8.51 13.58
C THR A 45 1.25 8.46 12.13
N GLY A 46 1.58 7.27 11.61
CA GLY A 46 2.14 7.10 10.27
C GLY A 46 3.66 7.23 10.18
N SER A 47 4.35 7.34 11.32
CA SER A 47 5.80 7.48 11.39
C SER A 47 6.54 6.14 11.20
N GLY A 48 7.80 6.20 10.78
CA GLY A 48 8.66 5.01 10.69
C GLY A 48 8.96 4.43 12.07
N VAL A 49 9.12 3.11 12.15
CA VAL A 49 9.47 2.40 13.38
C VAL A 49 10.77 1.63 13.23
N LYS A 50 11.43 1.33 14.35
CA LYS A 50 12.59 0.43 14.36
C LYS A 50 12.13 -1.02 14.19
N HIS A 51 12.81 -1.74 13.30
CA HIS A 51 12.53 -3.15 12.96
C HIS A 51 11.05 -3.39 12.64
N PRO A 52 10.52 -2.80 11.54
CA PRO A 52 9.14 -3.02 11.16
C PRO A 52 8.94 -4.46 10.69
N LYS A 53 7.89 -5.13 11.18
CA LYS A 53 7.46 -6.40 10.59
C LYS A 53 6.87 -6.18 9.21
N GLN A 54 6.97 -7.22 8.38
CA GLN A 54 6.34 -7.28 7.06
C GLN A 54 5.54 -8.57 6.94
N VAL A 55 4.38 -8.49 6.34
CA VAL A 55 3.49 -9.64 6.11
C VAL A 55 2.99 -9.62 4.68
N HIS A 56 2.84 -10.79 4.07
CA HIS A 56 2.16 -10.95 2.80
C HIS A 56 0.76 -11.45 3.09
N LEU A 57 -0.25 -10.70 2.68
CA LEU A 57 -1.66 -11.03 2.88
C LEU A 57 -2.39 -11.04 1.54
N GLN A 58 -3.39 -11.91 1.43
CA GLN A 58 -4.39 -11.90 0.36
C GLN A 58 -5.59 -11.05 0.77
N ALA A 59 -6.38 -10.63 -0.22
CA ALA A 59 -7.61 -9.89 0.01
C ALA A 59 -8.56 -10.71 0.90
N GLY A 60 -9.02 -10.12 1.99
CA GLY A 60 -9.89 -10.76 2.98
C GLY A 60 -9.17 -11.36 4.19
N ASP A 61 -7.85 -11.57 4.11
CA ASP A 61 -7.05 -12.05 5.25
C ASP A 61 -7.03 -11.01 6.38
N GLU A 62 -7.01 -11.47 7.62
CA GLU A 62 -6.92 -10.58 8.78
C GLU A 62 -5.47 -10.13 9.03
N PHE A 63 -5.32 -8.84 9.36
CA PHE A 63 -4.06 -8.31 9.82
C PHE A 63 -3.70 -8.93 11.18
N PRO A 64 -2.48 -9.48 11.35
CA PRO A 64 -2.06 -10.05 12.62
C PRO A 64 -1.80 -8.95 13.65
N GLU A 65 -1.65 -9.38 14.91
CA GLU A 65 -1.18 -8.51 15.97
C GLU A 65 0.16 -7.87 15.64
N THR A 66 0.27 -6.59 15.95
CA THR A 66 1.51 -5.85 15.77
C THR A 66 2.48 -6.14 16.93
N SER A 67 3.75 -5.80 16.72
CA SER A 67 4.80 -6.00 17.72
C SER A 67 4.61 -5.16 18.99
N ASN A 68 3.74 -4.14 18.94
CA ASN A 68 3.46 -3.22 20.03
C ASN A 68 2.11 -2.52 19.77
N HIS A 69 1.34 -2.23 20.83
CA HIS A 69 0.05 -1.53 20.79
C HIS A 69 0.03 -0.20 20.01
N ASN A 70 1.17 0.51 19.91
CA ASN A 70 1.27 1.78 19.17
C ASN A 70 1.63 1.63 17.69
N ARG A 71 1.43 0.43 17.11
CA ARG A 71 1.74 0.12 15.71
C ARG A 71 0.49 -0.29 14.96
N ILE A 72 0.50 0.04 13.68
CA ILE A 72 -0.52 -0.29 12.68
C ILE A 72 0.16 -0.79 11.41
N TRP A 73 -0.62 -1.35 10.50
CA TRP A 73 -0.17 -1.81 9.20
C TRP A 73 -0.45 -0.78 8.12
N THR A 74 0.43 -0.69 7.13
CA THR A 74 0.19 0.03 5.87
C THR A 74 0.76 -0.76 4.71
N TYR A 75 0.42 -0.38 3.48
CA TYR A 75 1.03 -0.96 2.30
C TYR A 75 2.53 -0.70 2.28
N LYS A 76 3.32 -1.72 1.95
CA LYS A 76 4.73 -1.53 1.62
C LYS A 76 4.82 -0.75 0.30
N ARG A 77 5.30 0.49 0.38
CA ARG A 77 5.58 1.30 -0.82
C ARG A 77 6.71 0.63 -1.61
N LYS A 78 6.56 0.58 -2.94
CA LYS A 78 7.69 0.21 -3.81
C LYS A 78 8.78 1.29 -3.66
N PRO A 79 10.08 0.91 -3.62
CA PRO A 79 11.18 1.85 -3.58
C PRO A 79 11.20 2.76 -4.82
#